data_AF-A0A498NYI2-F1
#
_entry.id   AF-A0A498NYI2-F1
#
_cell.length_a   1.000
_cell.length_b   1.000
_cell.length_c   1.000
_cell.angle_alpha   90.00
_cell.angle_beta   90.00
_cell.angle_gamma   90.00
#
_symmetry.space_group_name_H-M   'P 1'
#
loop_
_entity.id
_entity.type
_entity.pdbx_description
1 polymer ?
#
loop_
_entity_poly.entity_id
_entity_poly.type
_entity_poly.pdbx_seq_one_letter_code
_entity_poly.pdbx_strand_id
1 'polypeptide(L)'
;MQYRYSGNAANQGLWRFCINRKCHAHTLTVAFWDATRAFMLLSVLGCFAGVVLGVTASKRPRSRRVRTGGIALLLSGFLALLALAIYTGMTVNFFGKRYIDWRFSWSYILGWIGIILALAAGILQLCAYQRSASEPAPASVSDS
;
A
#
# COMPACT_ATOMS: atom_id res chain seq x y z
N MET A 1 -9.79 -0.95 -13.00
CA MET A 1 -11.16 -1.41 -13.33
C MET A 1 -11.21 -1.94 -14.75
N GLN A 2 -12.16 -2.82 -15.04
CA GLN A 2 -12.45 -3.33 -16.39
C GLN A 2 -13.92 -3.03 -16.70
N TYR A 3 -14.22 -2.54 -17.89
CA TYR A 3 -15.56 -2.17 -18.30
C TYR A 3 -15.72 -2.33 -19.82
N ARG A 4 -16.96 -2.39 -20.31
CA ARG A 4 -17.23 -2.34 -21.76
C ARG A 4 -17.57 -0.92 -22.21
N TYR A 5 -16.92 -0.46 -23.27
CA TYR A 5 -17.19 0.82 -23.90
C TYR A 5 -17.51 0.61 -25.38
N SER A 6 -18.76 0.90 -25.78
CA SER A 6 -19.24 0.70 -27.16
C SER A 6 -18.95 -0.71 -27.70
N GLY A 7 -19.32 -1.74 -26.92
CA GLY A 7 -19.09 -3.15 -27.26
C GLY A 7 -17.66 -3.67 -27.08
N ASN A 8 -16.65 -2.79 -27.03
CA ASN A 8 -15.24 -3.14 -26.88
C ASN A 8 -14.82 -3.27 -25.40
N ALA A 9 -13.87 -4.18 -25.14
CA ALA A 9 -13.26 -4.31 -23.82
C ALA A 9 -12.34 -3.10 -23.53
N ALA A 10 -12.53 -2.49 -22.36
CA ALA A 10 -11.72 -1.39 -21.86
C ALA A 10 -11.16 -1.71 -20.47
N ASN A 11 -9.89 -1.40 -20.26
CA ASN A 11 -9.20 -1.55 -18.98
C ASN A 11 -8.71 -0.17 -18.55
N GLN A 12 -9.08 0.26 -17.34
CA GLN A 12 -8.63 1.52 -16.78
C GLN A 12 -7.78 1.26 -15.53
N GLY A 13 -6.50 1.60 -15.65
CA GLY A 13 -5.56 1.66 -14.53
C GLY A 13 -5.49 3.08 -13.95
N LEU A 14 -4.61 3.26 -12.97
CA LEU A 14 -4.43 4.55 -12.28
C LEU A 14 -3.78 5.61 -13.18
N TRP A 15 -2.89 5.19 -14.06
CA TRP A 15 -2.03 6.06 -14.88
C TRP A 15 -2.42 6.09 -16.35
N ARG A 16 -2.95 4.97 -16.84
CA ARG A 16 -3.31 4.74 -18.25
C ARG A 16 -4.62 3.99 -18.33
N PHE A 17 -5.37 4.27 -19.38
CA PHE A 17 -6.52 3.48 -19.78
C PHE A 17 -6.27 2.91 -21.17
N CYS A 18 -6.81 1.73 -21.44
CA CYS A 18 -6.67 1.06 -22.72
C CYS A 18 -8.05 0.67 -23.24
N ILE A 19 -8.33 1.01 -24.49
CA ILE A 19 -9.57 0.69 -25.20
C ILE A 19 -9.17 0.03 -26.51
N ASN A 20 -9.76 -1.13 -26.82
CA ASN A 20 -9.50 -1.83 -28.08
C ASN A 20 -7.98 -2.04 -28.34
N ARG A 21 -7.26 -2.53 -27.33
CA ARG A 21 -5.79 -2.76 -27.30
C ARG A 21 -4.90 -1.52 -27.49
N LYS A 22 -5.47 -0.32 -27.63
CA LYS A 22 -4.70 0.95 -27.65
C LYS A 22 -4.73 1.59 -26.27
N CYS A 23 -3.56 1.99 -25.79
CA CYS A 23 -3.41 2.58 -24.45
C CYS A 23 -3.15 4.08 -24.56
N HIS A 24 -3.87 4.84 -23.75
CA HIS A 24 -3.83 6.29 -23.72
C HIS A 24 -3.55 6.77 -22.28
N ALA A 25 -2.84 7.88 -22.16
CA ALA A 25 -2.66 8.57 -20.90
C ALA A 25 -3.97 9.30 -20.53
N HIS A 26 -4.25 9.40 -19.23
CA HIS A 26 -5.32 10.28 -18.76
C HIS A 26 -4.94 11.74 -19.03
N THR A 27 -5.59 12.37 -20.01
CA THR A 27 -5.36 13.78 -20.41
C THR A 27 -6.10 14.78 -19.54
N LEU A 28 -7.15 14.33 -18.83
CA LEU A 28 -7.90 15.12 -17.86
C LEU A 28 -7.91 14.35 -16.53
N THR A 29 -6.96 14.69 -15.65
CA THR A 29 -6.94 14.16 -14.30
C THR A 29 -7.89 14.99 -13.45
N VAL A 30 -9.04 14.41 -13.11
CA VAL A 30 -9.90 14.99 -12.08
C VAL A 30 -9.12 14.94 -10.75
N ALA A 31 -9.18 15.99 -9.93
CA ALA A 31 -8.35 16.16 -8.72
C ALA A 31 -8.29 14.93 -7.79
N PHE A 32 -9.34 14.11 -7.75
CA PHE A 32 -9.37 12.88 -6.95
C PHE A 32 -8.39 11.78 -7.44
N TRP A 33 -8.08 11.73 -8.74
CA TRP A 33 -7.09 10.79 -9.27
C TRP A 33 -5.68 11.18 -8.82
N ASP A 34 -5.38 12.47 -8.77
CA ASP A 34 -4.09 12.95 -8.26
C ASP A 34 -3.93 12.67 -6.77
N ALA A 35 -4.98 12.85 -5.96
CA ALA A 35 -4.94 12.46 -4.55
C ALA A 35 -4.66 10.96 -4.38
N THR A 36 -5.40 10.10 -5.10
CA THR A 36 -5.20 8.64 -5.06
C THR A 36 -3.77 8.25 -5.50
N ARG A 37 -3.25 8.89 -6.55
CA ARG A 37 -1.88 8.67 -7.04
C ARG A 37 -0.84 9.08 -6.02
N ALA A 38 -0.98 10.26 -5.42
CA ALA A 38 -0.07 10.76 -4.40
C ALA A 38 -0.04 9.82 -3.18
N PHE A 39 -1.20 9.42 -2.66
CA PHE A 39 -1.25 8.51 -1.53
C PHE A 39 -0.67 7.12 -1.84
N MET A 40 -0.92 6.57 -3.04
CA MET A 40 -0.31 5.31 -3.46
C MET A 40 1.22 5.42 -3.57
N LEU A 41 1.73 6.51 -4.13
CA LEU A 41 3.18 6.73 -4.24
C LEU A 41 3.84 6.88 -2.85
N LEU A 42 3.23 7.68 -1.97
CA LEU A 42 3.71 7.84 -0.59
C LEU A 42 3.68 6.52 0.17
N SER A 43 2.63 5.71 -0.02
CA SER A 43 2.54 4.36 0.54
C SER A 43 3.68 3.48 0.03
N VAL A 44 3.92 3.40 -1.28
CA VAL A 44 5.00 2.57 -1.85
C VAL A 44 6.37 2.99 -1.31
N LEU A 45 6.65 4.30 -1.25
CA LEU A 45 7.91 4.82 -0.72
C LEU A 45 8.06 4.53 0.78
N GLY A 46 6.99 4.72 1.56
CA GLY A 46 6.97 4.41 2.99
C GLY A 46 7.13 2.91 3.28
N CYS A 47 6.49 2.06 2.47
CA CYS A 47 6.65 0.61 2.53
C CYS A 47 8.10 0.20 2.27
N PHE A 48 8.69 0.72 1.18
CA PHE A 48 10.08 0.44 0.83
C PHE A 48 11.04 0.86 1.96
N ALA A 49 10.89 2.09 2.47
CA ALA A 49 11.69 2.57 3.60
C ALA A 49 11.50 1.70 4.85
N GLY A 50 10.26 1.31 5.18
CA GLY A 50 9.94 0.48 6.33
C GLY A 50 10.52 -0.93 6.24
N VAL A 51 10.49 -1.55 5.05
CA VAL A 51 11.15 -2.84 4.80
C VAL A 51 12.66 -2.73 4.93
N VAL A 52 13.29 -1.72 4.30
CA VAL A 52 14.75 -1.51 4.38
C VAL A 52 15.19 -1.31 5.83
N LEU A 53 14.46 -0.49 6.61
CA LEU A 53 14.75 -0.28 8.02
C LEU A 53 14.58 -1.54 8.86
N GLY A 54 13.54 -2.35 8.59
CA GLY A 54 13.32 -3.63 9.26
C GLY A 54 14.42 -4.65 8.96
N VAL A 55 14.79 -4.82 7.69
CA VAL A 55 15.84 -5.75 7.26
C VAL A 55 17.21 -5.34 7.81
N THR A 56 17.58 -4.07 7.67
CA THR A 56 18.88 -3.58 8.17
C THR A 56 19.02 -3.68 9.69
N ALA A 57 17.91 -3.65 10.43
CA ALA A 57 17.89 -3.72 11.87
C ALA A 57 17.57 -5.12 12.42
N SER A 58 17.40 -6.13 11.55
CA SER A 58 17.08 -7.51 11.95
C SER A 58 18.13 -8.14 12.88
N LYS A 59 19.40 -7.70 12.80
CA LYS A 59 20.48 -8.15 13.71
C LYS A 59 20.49 -7.46 15.07
N ARG A 60 19.72 -6.39 15.25
CA ARG A 60 19.62 -5.61 16.51
C ARG A 60 18.15 -5.21 16.73
N PRO A 61 17.29 -6.12 17.22
CA PRO A 61 15.86 -5.89 17.31
C PRO A 61 15.48 -4.77 18.32
N ARG A 62 16.38 -4.43 19.26
CA ARG A 62 16.26 -3.27 20.16
C ARG A 62 16.56 -1.92 19.47
N SER A 63 16.88 -1.91 18.19
CA SER A 63 17.19 -0.68 17.45
C SER A 63 15.95 0.18 17.24
N ARG A 64 16.07 1.50 17.46
CA ARG A 64 15.04 2.48 17.09
C ARG A 64 14.63 2.37 15.62
N ARG A 65 15.52 1.85 14.74
CA ARG A 65 15.24 1.61 13.32
C ARG A 65 14.12 0.59 13.08
N VAL A 66 14.01 -0.47 13.90
CA VAL A 66 12.90 -1.45 13.80
C VAL A 66 11.58 -0.77 14.16
N ARG A 67 11.57 0.05 15.21
CA ARG A 67 10.38 0.82 15.60
C ARG A 67 9.96 1.81 14.51
N THR A 68 10.91 2.57 13.96
CA THR A 68 10.65 3.50 12.86
C THR A 68 10.18 2.77 11.61
N GLY A 69 10.77 1.62 11.28
CA GLY A 69 10.35 0.76 10.17
C GLY A 69 8.91 0.26 10.32
N GLY A 70 8.56 -0.20 11.52
CA GLY A 70 7.20 -0.63 11.85
C GLY A 70 6.17 0.49 11.73
N ILE A 71 6.46 1.68 12.28
CA ILE A 71 5.60 2.86 12.14
C ILE A 71 5.45 3.27 10.67
N ALA A 72 6.55 3.27 9.90
CA ALA A 72 6.52 3.60 8.48
C ALA A 72 5.64 2.61 7.68
N LEU A 73 5.69 1.31 8.00
CA LEU A 73 4.84 0.29 7.39
C LEU A 73 3.36 0.47 7.75
N LEU A 74 3.04 0.81 9.00
CA LEU A 74 1.67 1.10 9.42
C LEU A 74 1.11 2.35 8.71
N LEU A 75 1.88 3.43 8.68
CA LEU A 75 1.50 4.65 7.97
C LEU A 75 1.33 4.39 6.47
N SER A 76 2.24 3.62 5.87
CA SER A 76 2.14 3.18 4.48
C SER A 76 0.86 2.38 4.23
N GLY A 77 0.55 1.40 5.08
CA GLY A 77 -0.66 0.59 4.97
C GLY A 77 -1.93 1.43 5.09
N PHE A 78 -1.95 2.39 6.01
CA PHE A 78 -3.07 3.34 6.16
C PHE A 78 -3.25 4.24 4.93
N LEU A 79 -2.15 4.78 4.38
CA LEU A 79 -2.19 5.59 3.16
C LEU A 79 -2.69 4.79 1.95
N ALA A 80 -2.24 3.53 1.79
CA ALA A 80 -2.76 2.65 0.75
C ALA A 80 -4.24 2.32 0.95
N LEU A 81 -4.68 2.08 2.19
CA LEU A 81 -6.09 1.86 2.53
C LEU A 81 -6.94 3.09 2.13
N LEU A 82 -6.49 4.30 2.49
CA LEU A 82 -7.17 5.54 2.14
C LEU A 82 -7.27 5.71 0.62
N ALA A 83 -6.16 5.48 -0.10
CA ALA A 83 -6.12 5.57 -1.55
C ALA A 83 -7.09 4.56 -2.21
N LEU A 84 -7.11 3.32 -1.72
CA LEU A 84 -7.98 2.26 -2.23
C LEU A 84 -9.46 2.53 -1.88
N ALA A 85 -9.75 3.08 -0.70
CA ALA A 85 -11.09 3.48 -0.29
C ALA A 85 -11.64 4.60 -1.17
N ILE A 86 -10.83 5.65 -1.43
CA ILE A 86 -11.20 6.73 -2.36
C ILE A 86 -11.45 6.16 -3.76
N TYR A 87 -10.54 5.31 -4.25
CA TYR A 87 -10.68 4.66 -5.55
C TYR A 87 -11.99 3.86 -5.64
N THR A 88 -12.30 3.03 -4.63
CA THR A 88 -13.53 2.24 -4.58
C THR A 88 -14.77 3.12 -4.53
N GLY A 89 -14.80 4.11 -3.64
CA GLY A 89 -15.93 5.02 -3.48
C GLY A 89 -16.25 5.77 -4.77
N MET A 90 -15.22 6.31 -5.44
CA MET A 90 -15.38 6.99 -6.73
C MET A 90 -15.78 6.02 -7.84
N THR A 91 -15.20 4.82 -7.88
CA THR A 91 -15.54 3.81 -8.89
C THR A 91 -17.01 3.41 -8.79
N VAL A 92 -17.49 3.09 -7.59
CA VAL A 92 -18.88 2.66 -7.36
C VAL A 92 -19.86 3.81 -7.62
N ASN A 93 -19.59 5.01 -7.09
CA ASN A 93 -20.52 6.13 -7.19
C ASN A 93 -20.65 6.71 -8.61
N PHE A 94 -19.55 6.77 -9.38
CA PHE A 94 -19.56 7.36 -10.72
C PHE A 94 -19.70 6.31 -11.82
N PHE A 95 -18.87 5.26 -11.79
CA PHE A 95 -18.81 4.29 -12.88
C PHE A 95 -19.89 3.23 -12.73
N GLY A 96 -20.23 2.85 -11.48
CA GLY A 96 -21.31 1.91 -11.22
C GLY A 96 -22.68 2.37 -11.70
N LYS A 97 -22.90 3.69 -11.77
CA LYS A 97 -24.12 4.28 -12.33
C LYS A 97 -24.09 4.45 -13.85
N ARG A 98 -22.89 4.44 -14.46
CA ARG A 98 -22.69 4.80 -15.87
C ARG A 98 -22.43 3.62 -16.79
N TYR A 99 -21.94 2.51 -16.26
CA TYR A 99 -21.64 1.30 -17.02
C TYR A 99 -22.40 0.12 -16.43
N ILE A 100 -23.06 -0.67 -17.29
CA ILE A 100 -23.79 -1.88 -16.88
C ILE A 100 -22.81 -3.02 -16.58
N ASP A 101 -21.86 -3.26 -17.48
CA ASP A 101 -20.84 -4.31 -17.35
C ASP A 101 -19.49 -3.75 -16.90
N TRP A 102 -19.31 -3.57 -15.59
CA TRP A 102 -18.03 -3.17 -15.00
C TRP A 102 -17.61 -4.12 -13.86
N ARG A 103 -16.30 -4.32 -13.71
CA ARG A 103 -15.70 -5.12 -12.62
C ARG A 103 -14.38 -4.51 -12.15
N PHE A 104 -14.01 -4.81 -10.91
CA PHE A 104 -12.66 -4.52 -10.43
C PHE A 104 -11.64 -5.42 -11.13
N SER A 105 -10.44 -4.88 -11.39
CA SER A 105 -9.35 -5.63 -12.04
C SER A 105 -8.51 -6.37 -10.99
N TRP A 106 -7.67 -7.31 -11.40
CA TRP A 106 -6.73 -8.03 -10.53
C TRP A 106 -5.84 -7.11 -9.70
N SER A 107 -5.42 -5.97 -10.23
CA SER A 107 -4.61 -4.99 -9.48
C SER A 107 -5.30 -4.46 -8.23
N TYR A 108 -6.64 -4.46 -8.19
CA TYR A 108 -7.41 -4.08 -7.01
C TYR A 108 -7.27 -5.11 -5.89
N ILE A 109 -7.35 -6.40 -6.23
CA ILE A 109 -7.16 -7.52 -5.30
C ILE A 109 -5.74 -7.49 -4.73
N LEU A 110 -4.75 -7.29 -5.61
CA LEU A 110 -3.35 -7.13 -5.20
C LEU A 110 -3.15 -5.93 -4.26
N GLY A 111 -3.88 -4.83 -4.47
CA GLY A 111 -3.87 -3.69 -3.57
C GLY A 111 -4.33 -4.04 -2.15
N TRP A 112 -5.44 -4.78 -2.01
CA TRP A 112 -5.92 -5.25 -0.71
C TRP A 112 -4.94 -6.20 -0.02
N ILE A 113 -4.39 -7.16 -0.77
CA ILE A 113 -3.36 -8.07 -0.25
C ILE A 113 -2.15 -7.27 0.25
N GLY A 114 -1.68 -6.28 -0.53
CA GLY A 114 -0.56 -5.42 -0.16
C GLY A 114 -0.80 -4.64 1.14
N ILE A 115 -2.01 -4.11 1.34
CA ILE A 115 -2.39 -3.40 2.58
C ILE A 115 -2.29 -4.34 3.79
N ILE A 116 -2.88 -5.54 3.70
CA ILE A 116 -2.86 -6.52 4.78
C ILE A 116 -1.43 -6.90 5.13
N LEU A 117 -0.60 -7.18 4.12
CA LEU A 117 0.81 -7.52 4.31
C LEU A 117 1.60 -6.37 4.96
N ALA A 118 1.41 -5.13 4.52
CA ALA A 118 2.09 -3.97 5.10
C ALA A 118 1.70 -3.74 6.57
N LEU A 119 0.41 -3.84 6.89
CA LEU A 119 -0.07 -3.69 8.27
C LEU A 119 0.45 -4.82 9.18
N ALA A 120 0.36 -6.07 8.72
CA ALA A 120 0.87 -7.22 9.46
C ALA A 120 2.39 -7.09 9.71
N ALA A 121 3.16 -6.74 8.68
CA ALA A 121 4.59 -6.52 8.82
C ALA A 121 4.93 -5.37 9.80
N GLY A 122 4.17 -4.27 9.76
CA GLY A 122 4.32 -3.16 10.69
C GLY A 122 4.06 -3.56 12.14
N ILE A 123 2.98 -4.30 12.40
CA ILE A 123 2.65 -4.84 13.73
C ILE A 123 3.75 -5.78 14.21
N LEU A 124 4.18 -6.73 13.38
CA LEU A 124 5.23 -7.70 13.74
C LEU A 124 6.55 -7.02 14.11
N GLN A 125 6.96 -5.97 13.38
CA GLN A 125 8.16 -5.19 13.71
C GLN A 125 8.02 -4.47 15.06
N LEU A 126 6.84 -3.90 15.35
CA LEU A 126 6.60 -3.25 16.64
C LEU A 126 6.57 -4.24 17.80
N CYS A 127 5.93 -5.38 17.64
CA CYS A 127 5.92 -6.45 18.63
C CYS A 127 7.33 -7.00 18.88
N ALA A 128 8.14 -7.19 17.83
CA ALA A 128 9.54 -7.61 17.95
C ALA A 128 10.36 -6.59 18.74
N TYR A 129 10.20 -5.30 18.44
CA TYR A 129 10.86 -4.21 19.18
C TYR A 129 10.45 -4.20 20.66
N GLN A 130 9.15 -4.32 20.96
CA GLN A 130 8.64 -4.35 22.34
C GLN A 130 9.21 -5.54 23.11
N ARG A 131 9.22 -6.74 22.51
CA ARG A 131 9.78 -7.95 23.12
C ARG A 131 11.27 -7.80 23.43
N SER A 132 12.04 -7.21 22.52
CA SER A 132 13.48 -6.93 22.73
C SER A 132 13.75 -5.78 23.72
N ALA A 133 12.76 -4.91 23.95
CA ALA A 133 12.84 -3.87 24.97
C ALA A 133 12.56 -4.42 26.38
N SER A 134 11.63 -5.38 26.50
CA SER A 134 11.25 -6.03 27.76
C SER A 134 12.27 -7.05 28.26
N GLU A 135 13.10 -7.63 27.39
CA GLU A 135 14.17 -8.55 27.81
C GLU A 135 15.22 -7.77 28.63
N PRO A 136 15.47 -8.13 29.90
CA PRO A 136 16.54 -7.53 30.69
C PRO A 136 17.89 -7.81 30.01
N ALA A 137 18.80 -6.83 30.07
CA ALA A 137 20.15 -7.00 29.52
C ALA A 137 20.79 -8.27 30.13
N PRO A 138 21.41 -9.15 29.31
CA PRO A 138 22.16 -10.27 29.87
C PRO A 138 23.18 -9.68 30.84
N ALA A 139 23.16 -10.17 32.09
CA ALA A 139 24.16 -9.83 33.07
C ALA A 139 25.52 -10.03 32.41
N SER A 140 26.30 -8.96 32.33
CA SER A 140 27.71 -9.07 32.01
C SER A 140 28.30 -9.99 33.05
N VAL A 141 28.56 -11.24 32.66
CA VAL A 141 29.42 -12.14 33.41
C VAL A 141 30.81 -11.50 33.31
N SER A 142 31.10 -10.62 34.26
CA SER A 142 32.46 -10.24 34.61
C SER A 142 33.07 -11.47 35.26
N ASP A 143 33.59 -12.38 34.46
CA ASP A 143 34.50 -13.41 34.94
C ASP A 143 35.93 -12.83 34.92
N SER A 144 36.47 -12.71 36.14
CA SER A 144 37.89 -12.75 36.54
C SER A 144 38.83 -11.63 36.11
#